data_AF-A0A1U7RFE1-F1
#
_entry.id   AF-A0A1U7RFE1-F1
#
_cell.length_a   1.000
_cell.length_b   1.000
_cell.length_c   1.000
_cell.angle_alpha   90.00
_cell.angle_beta   90.00
_cell.angle_gamma   90.00
#
_symmetry.space_group_name_H-M   'P 1'
#
loop_
_entity.id
_entity.type
_entity.pdbx_description
1 polymer ?
#
loop_
_entity_poly.entity_id
_entity_poly.type
_entity_poly.pdbx_seq_one_letter_code
_entity_poly.pdbx_strand_id
1 'polypeptide(L)'
;MANGKDLQVTTCSQDRHCARGLFCDKHFGVCLSLRQEGQYCRQDAHCTRGLNCMFGKCHQTVPDGQEGARCRQDKDCGPAACCARQHGEMVCKKRLVMDESCYVPPGGLAFSINQVCPCQEGLVCRAGAIDQE
;
A
#
# COMPACT_ATOMS: atom_id res chain seq x y z
N MET A 1 -12.07 -33.65 -21.27
CA MET A 1 -10.62 -33.83 -21.55
C MET A 1 -9.98 -32.45 -21.47
N ALA A 2 -9.46 -32.07 -20.30
CA ALA A 2 -8.74 -30.80 -20.16
C ALA A 2 -7.32 -31.01 -20.69
N ASN A 3 -7.01 -30.40 -21.82
CA ASN A 3 -5.68 -30.43 -22.43
C ASN A 3 -4.67 -29.78 -21.47
N GLY A 4 -3.87 -30.62 -20.80
CA GLY A 4 -2.65 -30.19 -20.14
C GLY A 4 -1.69 -29.69 -21.20
N LYS A 5 -1.65 -28.37 -21.43
CA LYS A 5 -0.53 -27.75 -22.10
C LYS A 5 0.61 -27.71 -21.11
N ASP A 6 1.65 -28.50 -21.37
CA ASP A 6 2.98 -28.36 -20.79
C ASP A 6 3.34 -26.86 -20.73
N LEU A 7 3.25 -26.29 -19.53
CA LEU A 7 3.71 -24.94 -19.27
C LEU A 7 5.23 -25.02 -19.29
N GLN A 8 5.86 -24.70 -20.43
CA GLN A 8 7.32 -24.57 -20.49
C GLN A 8 7.75 -23.62 -19.37
N VAL A 9 8.40 -24.19 -18.36
CA VAL A 9 8.91 -23.45 -17.21
C VAL A 9 10.16 -22.73 -17.67
N THR A 10 10.00 -21.50 -18.13
CA THR A 10 11.13 -20.65 -18.50
C THR A 10 11.84 -20.20 -17.23
N THR A 11 13.13 -20.54 -17.12
CA THR A 11 13.96 -20.07 -16.00
C THR A 11 14.34 -18.60 -16.20
N CYS A 12 14.51 -17.88 -15.09
CA CYS A 12 14.82 -16.46 -15.12
C CYS A 12 15.59 -16.04 -13.86
N SER A 13 16.28 -14.91 -13.98
CA SER A 13 16.84 -14.17 -12.84
C SER A 13 16.31 -12.73 -12.76
N GLN A 14 15.69 -12.25 -13.84
CA GLN A 14 15.14 -10.90 -13.98
C GLN A 14 13.91 -10.94 -14.90
N ASP A 15 12.98 -10.01 -14.71
CA ASP A 15 11.71 -9.94 -15.45
C ASP A 15 11.92 -9.81 -16.96
N ARG A 16 12.99 -9.14 -17.40
CA ARG A 16 13.34 -8.98 -18.83
C ARG A 16 13.62 -10.31 -19.55
N HIS A 17 13.87 -11.41 -18.84
CA HIS A 17 14.05 -12.74 -19.44
C HIS A 17 12.70 -13.42 -19.73
N CYS A 18 11.62 -12.90 -19.18
CA CYS A 18 10.29 -13.45 -19.34
C CYS A 18 9.55 -12.79 -20.51
N ALA A 19 8.68 -13.55 -21.16
CA ALA A 19 7.82 -13.03 -22.21
C ALA A 19 6.83 -11.98 -21.67
N ARG A 20 6.26 -11.17 -22.57
CA ARG A 20 5.25 -10.16 -22.20
C ARG A 20 4.08 -10.81 -21.45
N GLY A 21 3.67 -10.21 -20.33
CA GLY A 21 2.60 -10.74 -19.49
C GLY A 21 3.07 -11.73 -18.43
N LEU A 22 4.38 -11.93 -18.29
CA LEU A 22 5.01 -12.73 -17.24
C LEU A 22 5.97 -11.86 -16.40
N PHE A 23 6.25 -12.28 -15.17
CA PHE A 23 7.30 -11.72 -14.30
C PHE A 23 8.21 -12.85 -13.80
N CYS A 24 9.39 -12.52 -13.33
CA CYS A 24 10.33 -13.49 -12.78
C CYS A 24 10.11 -13.68 -11.28
N ASP A 25 9.68 -14.88 -10.85
CA ASP A 25 9.72 -15.22 -9.43
C ASP A 25 11.17 -15.49 -9.03
N LYS A 26 11.82 -14.50 -8.43
CA LYS A 26 13.24 -14.58 -8.01
C LYS A 26 13.51 -15.66 -6.95
N HIS A 27 12.49 -16.14 -6.24
CA HIS A 27 12.68 -17.20 -5.25
C HIS A 27 12.82 -18.57 -5.94
N PHE A 28 12.01 -18.84 -6.95
CA PHE A 28 12.03 -20.10 -7.69
C PHE A 28 12.83 -20.05 -9.00
N GLY A 29 13.19 -18.85 -9.46
CA GLY A 29 13.92 -18.63 -10.70
C GLY A 29 13.14 -18.98 -11.96
N VAL A 30 11.81 -18.76 -11.95
CA VAL A 30 10.91 -19.15 -13.05
C VAL A 30 9.95 -18.02 -13.43
N CYS A 31 9.60 -17.94 -14.71
CA CYS A 31 8.64 -16.97 -15.22
C CYS A 31 7.20 -17.39 -14.88
N LEU A 32 6.46 -16.52 -14.21
CA LEU A 32 5.06 -16.72 -13.82
C LEU A 32 4.17 -15.64 -14.45
N SER A 33 2.89 -15.93 -14.63
CA SER A 33 1.93 -14.94 -15.14
C SER A 33 1.73 -13.77 -14.19
N LEU A 34 1.60 -12.56 -14.75
CA LEU A 34 1.20 -11.37 -13.98
C LEU A 34 -0.10 -11.62 -13.20
N ARG A 35 -0.14 -11.03 -12.02
CA ARG A 35 -1.20 -11.19 -11.02
C ARG A 35 -2.33 -10.20 -11.26
N GLN A 36 -3.55 -10.70 -11.18
CA GLN A 36 -4.78 -9.91 -11.25
C GLN A 36 -5.08 -9.25 -9.88
N GLU A 37 -6.04 -8.33 -9.87
CA GLU A 37 -6.50 -7.67 -8.64
C GLU A 37 -6.86 -8.69 -7.53
N GLY A 38 -6.46 -8.39 -6.30
CA GLY A 38 -6.67 -9.22 -5.12
C GLY A 38 -5.70 -10.40 -4.96
N GLN A 39 -4.92 -10.76 -5.98
CA GLN A 39 -3.93 -11.82 -5.89
C GLN A 39 -2.66 -11.37 -5.14
N TYR A 40 -2.04 -12.31 -4.43
CA TYR A 40 -0.83 -12.01 -3.65
C TYR A 40 0.35 -11.62 -4.55
N CYS A 41 1.04 -10.56 -4.15
CA CYS A 41 2.21 -10.01 -4.83
C CYS A 41 3.28 -9.63 -3.82
N ARG A 42 4.49 -9.36 -4.32
CA ARG A 42 5.60 -8.84 -3.52
C ARG A 42 6.16 -7.52 -4.03
N GLN A 43 5.94 -7.23 -5.32
CA GLN A 43 6.43 -6.04 -6.02
C GLN A 43 5.41 -5.66 -7.08
N ASP A 44 5.33 -4.37 -7.42
CA ASP A 44 4.38 -3.85 -8.42
C ASP A 44 4.51 -4.58 -9.78
N ALA A 45 5.74 -4.95 -10.17
CA ALA A 45 6.03 -5.69 -11.40
C ALA A 45 5.36 -7.08 -11.48
N HIS A 46 4.88 -7.61 -10.35
CA HIS A 46 4.14 -8.88 -10.35
C HIS A 46 2.70 -8.68 -10.83
N CYS A 47 2.16 -7.47 -10.78
CA CYS A 47 0.75 -7.20 -11.07
C CYS A 47 0.54 -6.83 -12.54
N THR A 48 -0.67 -7.05 -13.04
CA THR A 48 -1.06 -6.59 -14.38
C THR A 48 -1.08 -5.06 -14.46
N ARG A 49 -1.03 -4.53 -15.69
CA ARG A 49 -0.97 -3.09 -15.95
C ARG A 49 -2.16 -2.37 -15.28
N GLY A 50 -1.87 -1.25 -14.61
CA GLY A 50 -2.87 -0.46 -13.88
C GLY A 50 -2.98 -0.81 -12.41
N LEU A 51 -2.36 -1.92 -11.99
CA LEU A 51 -2.32 -2.35 -10.61
C LEU A 51 -0.94 -2.10 -9.98
N ASN A 52 -0.93 -1.89 -8.67
CA ASN A 52 0.27 -1.87 -7.84
C ASN A 52 0.18 -2.93 -6.75
N CYS A 53 1.31 -3.32 -6.18
CA CYS A 53 1.36 -4.22 -5.05
C CYS A 53 1.26 -3.41 -3.76
N MET A 54 0.10 -3.48 -3.10
CA MET A 54 -0.18 -2.77 -1.85
C MET A 54 -0.70 -3.76 -0.83
N PHE A 55 -0.24 -3.68 0.42
CA PHE A 55 -0.70 -4.56 1.51
C PHE A 55 -0.58 -6.06 1.18
N GLY A 56 0.40 -6.42 0.34
CA GLY A 56 0.66 -7.81 -0.10
C GLY A 56 -0.23 -8.33 -1.22
N LYS A 57 -1.12 -7.52 -1.80
CA LYS A 57 -2.00 -7.90 -2.91
C LYS A 57 -1.98 -6.88 -4.05
N CYS A 58 -2.36 -7.30 -5.25
CA CYS A 58 -2.50 -6.37 -6.35
C CYS A 58 -3.78 -5.55 -6.16
N HIS A 59 -3.65 -4.23 -6.15
CA HIS A 59 -4.75 -3.27 -6.02
C HIS A 59 -4.75 -2.30 -7.19
N GLN A 60 -5.90 -1.70 -7.47
CA GLN A 60 -5.98 -0.60 -8.43
C GLN A 60 -5.06 0.54 -8.02
N THR A 61 -4.32 1.09 -8.98
CA THR A 61 -3.52 2.28 -8.73
C THR A 61 -4.45 3.44 -8.42
N VAL A 62 -4.29 4.01 -7.23
CA VAL A 62 -4.96 5.25 -6.86
C VAL A 62 -4.13 6.43 -7.40
N PRO A 63 -4.75 7.42 -8.07
CA PRO A 63 -4.03 8.58 -8.56
C PRO A 63 -3.32 9.37 -7.45
N ASP A 64 -2.14 9.90 -7.75
CA ASP A 64 -1.35 10.69 -6.81
C ASP A 64 -2.16 11.83 -6.18
N GLY A 65 -1.90 12.12 -4.90
CA GLY A 65 -2.62 13.14 -4.15
C GLY A 65 -3.95 12.69 -3.54
N GLN A 66 -4.55 11.59 -4.02
CA GLN A 66 -5.83 11.08 -3.53
C GLN A 66 -5.67 10.17 -2.32
N GLU A 67 -6.76 10.01 -1.56
CA GLU A 67 -6.79 9.09 -0.42
C GLU A 67 -6.50 7.65 -0.86
N GLY A 68 -5.54 7.01 -0.19
CA GLY A 68 -5.04 5.67 -0.55
C GLY A 68 -3.89 5.66 -1.55
N ALA A 69 -3.55 6.79 -2.17
CA ALA A 69 -2.39 6.90 -3.06
C ALA A 69 -1.08 6.69 -2.29
N ARG A 70 -0.08 6.08 -2.93
CA ARG A 70 1.25 5.88 -2.32
C ARG A 70 1.95 7.23 -2.21
N CYS A 71 2.57 7.52 -1.07
CA CYS A 71 3.24 8.79 -0.81
C CYS A 71 4.60 8.59 -0.15
N ARG A 72 5.43 9.64 -0.15
CA ARG A 72 6.70 9.69 0.61
C ARG A 72 6.65 10.75 1.71
N GLN A 73 5.93 11.83 1.47
CA GLN A 73 5.77 12.95 2.39
C GLN A 73 4.43 13.66 2.20
N ASP A 74 4.00 14.46 3.17
CA ASP A 74 2.69 15.11 3.18
C ASP A 74 2.38 15.93 1.92
N LYS A 75 3.38 16.57 1.29
CA LYS A 75 3.18 17.35 0.06
C LYS A 75 2.77 16.50 -1.16
N ASP A 76 2.97 15.18 -1.10
CA ASP A 76 2.54 14.27 -2.15
C ASP A 76 1.03 13.99 -2.06
N CYS A 77 0.39 14.39 -0.96
CA CYS A 77 -1.01 14.24 -0.68
C CYS A 77 -1.78 15.55 -0.87
N GLY A 78 -3.11 15.47 -1.02
CA GLY A 78 -3.97 16.64 -1.05
C GLY A 78 -3.91 17.49 0.24
N PRO A 79 -4.39 18.75 0.21
CA PRO A 79 -4.21 19.73 1.28
C PRO A 79 -4.82 19.31 2.64
N ALA A 80 -5.86 18.48 2.63
CA ALA A 80 -6.51 17.95 3.83
C ALA A 80 -6.02 16.54 4.22
N ALA A 81 -4.89 16.09 3.68
CA ALA A 81 -4.34 14.75 3.89
C ALA A 81 -2.92 14.80 4.48
N CYS A 82 -2.45 13.65 4.94
CA CYS A 82 -1.07 13.44 5.37
C CYS A 82 -0.55 12.12 4.80
N CYS A 83 0.78 11.97 4.75
CA CYS A 83 1.41 10.73 4.35
C CYS A 83 1.68 9.85 5.57
N ALA A 84 0.94 8.77 5.72
CA ALA A 84 0.95 7.94 6.92
C ALA A 84 1.04 6.44 6.60
N ARG A 85 1.66 5.68 7.51
CA ARG A 85 1.77 4.21 7.38
C ARG A 85 0.43 3.53 7.61
N GLN A 86 0.10 2.58 6.74
CA GLN A 86 -1.00 1.64 6.89
C GLN A 86 -0.53 0.26 6.43
N HIS A 87 -0.58 -0.74 7.32
CA HIS A 87 -0.13 -2.11 7.05
C HIS A 87 1.26 -2.20 6.41
N GLY A 88 2.18 -1.32 6.81
CA GLY A 88 3.56 -1.26 6.31
C GLY A 88 3.79 -0.39 5.06
N GLU A 89 2.74 0.03 4.36
CA GLU A 89 2.82 0.91 3.19
C GLU A 89 2.60 2.38 3.57
N MET A 90 3.27 3.31 2.88
CA MET A 90 3.03 4.75 3.03
C MET A 90 1.90 5.19 2.09
N VAL A 91 0.81 5.69 2.64
CA VAL A 91 -0.36 6.13 1.87
C VAL A 91 -0.90 7.48 2.33
N CYS A 92 -1.51 8.21 1.40
CA CYS A 92 -2.24 9.42 1.72
C CYS A 92 -3.52 9.07 2.49
N LYS A 93 -3.65 9.64 3.70
CA LYS A 93 -4.82 9.48 4.56
C LYS A 93 -5.38 10.85 4.91
N LYS A 94 -6.68 10.95 5.17
CA LYS A 94 -7.29 12.20 5.61
C LYS A 94 -6.75 12.62 6.98
N ARG A 95 -6.49 13.92 7.14
CA ARG A 95 -6.23 14.54 8.46
C ARG A 95 -7.52 14.58 9.26
N LEU A 96 -7.40 14.43 10.58
CA LEU A 96 -8.56 14.33 11.46
C LEU A 96 -9.28 15.67 11.56
N VAL A 97 -10.59 15.67 11.39
CA VAL A 97 -11.46 16.83 11.62
C VAL A 97 -11.87 16.91 13.10
N MET A 98 -12.62 17.95 13.46
CA MET A 98 -13.17 18.12 14.80
C MET A 98 -14.00 16.89 15.21
N ASP A 99 -13.91 16.50 16.48
CA ASP A 99 -14.62 15.37 17.10
C ASP A 99 -14.24 13.96 16.59
N GLU A 100 -13.26 13.84 15.68
CA GLU A 100 -12.67 12.54 15.34
C GLU A 100 -11.67 12.09 16.40
N SER A 101 -11.67 10.78 16.69
CA SER A 101 -10.78 10.19 17.68
C SER A 101 -9.31 10.28 17.23
N CYS A 102 -8.51 10.97 18.02
CA CYS A 102 -7.07 11.08 17.84
C CYS A 102 -6.33 10.33 18.95
N TYR A 103 -5.16 9.79 18.64
CA TYR A 103 -4.31 9.11 19.62
C TYR A 103 -2.84 9.34 19.28
N VAL A 104 -2.08 9.84 20.25
CA VAL A 104 -0.62 9.98 20.14
C VAL A 104 0.00 8.98 21.11
N PRO A 105 0.57 7.86 20.61
CA PRO A 105 1.19 6.87 21.47
C PRO A 105 2.40 7.46 22.23
N PRO A 106 2.77 6.91 23.39
CA PRO A 106 4.05 7.20 24.03
C PRO A 106 5.20 6.98 23.02
N GLY A 107 6.01 8.01 22.79
CA GLY A 107 7.05 8.03 21.74
C GLY A 107 6.64 8.74 20.44
N GLY A 108 5.35 9.03 20.25
CA GLY A 108 4.84 9.73 19.07
C GLY A 108 4.50 8.80 17.89
N LEU A 109 3.88 9.36 16.85
CA LEU A 109 3.31 8.61 15.72
C LEU A 109 4.33 7.78 14.93
N ALA A 110 5.61 8.17 14.94
CA ALA A 110 6.67 7.50 14.19
C ALA A 110 6.86 6.02 14.58
N PHE A 111 6.47 5.63 15.80
CA PHE A 111 6.63 4.27 16.34
C PHE A 111 5.44 3.34 16.01
N SER A 112 4.34 3.86 15.45
CA SER A 112 3.18 3.05 15.07
C SER A 112 3.31 2.49 13.65
N ILE A 113 3.00 1.20 13.47
CA ILE A 113 2.85 0.56 12.14
C ILE A 113 1.63 1.11 11.40
N ASN A 114 0.57 1.45 12.13
CA ASN A 114 -0.65 2.03 11.60
C ASN A 114 -0.76 3.45 12.17
N GLN A 115 -0.28 4.40 11.40
CA GLN A 115 -0.25 5.80 11.80
C GLN A 115 -1.60 6.43 11.53
N VAL A 116 -2.13 7.15 12.52
CA VAL A 116 -3.24 8.07 12.33
C VAL A 116 -2.65 9.40 11.85
N CYS A 117 -3.33 10.07 10.93
CA CYS A 117 -2.89 11.41 10.54
C CYS A 117 -3.01 12.39 11.72
N PRO A 118 -2.18 13.44 11.76
CA PRO A 118 -2.42 14.56 12.65
C PRO A 118 -3.81 15.18 12.40
N CYS A 119 -4.31 15.89 13.40
CA CYS A 119 -5.48 16.74 13.22
C CYS A 119 -5.22 17.79 12.13
N GLN A 120 -6.30 18.31 11.54
CA GLN A 120 -6.23 19.42 10.61
C GLN A 120 -5.62 20.66 11.27
N GLU A 121 -5.17 21.59 10.42
CA GLU A 121 -4.58 22.84 10.88
C GLU A 121 -5.52 23.59 11.83
N GLY A 122 -5.00 24.06 12.96
CA GLY A 122 -5.77 24.71 14.02
C GLY A 122 -6.40 23.76 15.05
N LEU A 123 -6.35 22.44 14.84
CA LEU A 123 -6.83 21.46 15.80
C LEU A 123 -5.69 20.83 16.60
N VAL A 124 -5.96 20.50 17.86
CA VAL A 124 -4.98 19.86 18.76
C VAL A 124 -5.60 18.61 19.36
N CYS A 125 -4.88 17.49 19.25
CA CYS A 125 -5.28 16.26 19.91
C CYS A 125 -5.14 16.41 21.44
N ARG A 126 -6.25 16.28 22.15
CA ARG A 126 -6.30 16.32 23.62
C ARG A 126 -6.86 15.00 24.13
N ALA A 127 -6.38 14.55 25.31
CA ALA A 127 -7.06 13.49 26.02
C ALA A 127 -8.53 13.89 26.21
N GLY A 128 -9.45 13.07 25.70
CA GLY A 128 -10.87 13.25 25.97
C GLY A 128 -11.07 13.28 27.48
N ALA A 129 -12.08 14.03 27.94
CA ALA A 129 -12.60 13.82 29.27
C ALA A 129 -13.11 12.37 29.32
N ILE A 130 -12.25 11.45 29.76
CA ILE A 130 -12.71 10.23 30.37
C ILE A 130 -13.38 10.71 31.65
N ASP A 131 -14.70 10.80 31.65
CA ASP A 131 -15.44 10.88 32.90
C ASP A 131 -14.95 9.70 33.76
N GLN A 132 -14.22 10.04 34.81
CA GLN A 132 -13.80 9.09 35.84
C GLN A 132 -15.07 8.78 36.63
N GLU A 133 -15.56 7.55 36.49
CA GLU A 133 -16.50 6.92 37.41
C GLU A 133 -15.86 5.66 37.99
#